data_AF-A0A6L7CNJ1-F1
#
_entry.id   AF-A0A6L7CNJ1-F1
#
_cell.length_a   1.000
_cell.length_b   1.000
_cell.length_c   1.000
_cell.angle_alpha   90.00
_cell.angle_beta   90.00
_cell.angle_gamma   90.00
#
_symmetry.space_group_name_H-M   'P 1'
#
loop_
_entity.id
_entity.type
_entity.pdbx_description
1 polymer ?
#
loop_
_entity_poly.entity_id
_entity_poly.type
_entity_poly.pdbx_seq_one_letter_code
_entity_poly.pdbx_strand_id
1 'polypeptide(L)'
;KARGRILRFDGWTKVMPALRKGDEDRILPAVNKGDALTLVELTPAQHFTKPPARFSEASLVKELEKRGIGRPSTYASIISTIQDRGYVRVENRRFYAEKMGEIVTDRLEENFRELMNYDFTAQMENSLDQVANHEAEWKAVLDHFFSDFTQQLDKAEKDPEEGGMRPNQM
;
A
#
# COMPACT_ATOMS: atom_id res chain seq x y z
N LYS A 1 -23.15 0.32 24.60
CA LYS A 1 -22.85 -1.14 24.69
C LYS A 1 -21.46 -1.32 25.28
N ALA A 2 -21.27 -2.18 26.27
CA ALA A 2 -19.94 -2.50 26.80
C ALA A 2 -19.45 -3.85 26.22
N ARG A 3 -18.13 -3.99 26.02
CA ARG A 3 -17.48 -5.24 25.59
C ARG A 3 -16.23 -5.45 26.44
N GLY A 4 -15.96 -6.69 26.80
CA GLY A 4 -14.81 -7.12 27.58
C GLY A 4 -14.54 -8.60 27.38
N ARG A 5 -13.32 -9.04 27.71
CA ARG A 5 -12.91 -10.45 27.63
C ARG A 5 -11.97 -10.78 28.78
N ILE A 6 -11.92 -12.06 29.16
CA ILE A 6 -11.04 -12.58 30.20
C ILE A 6 -10.19 -13.68 29.57
N LEU A 7 -8.87 -13.50 29.56
CA LEU A 7 -7.94 -14.52 29.10
C LEU A 7 -8.01 -15.73 30.04
N ARG A 8 -8.37 -16.89 29.50
CA ARG A 8 -8.43 -18.16 30.26
C ARG A 8 -7.15 -18.97 30.18
N PHE A 9 -6.48 -18.90 29.03
CA PHE A 9 -5.24 -19.61 28.74
C PHE A 9 -4.43 -18.77 27.74
N ASP A 10 -3.13 -18.62 28.01
CA ASP A 10 -2.20 -17.81 27.23
C ASP A 10 -1.79 -18.45 25.91
N GLY A 11 -1.63 -19.78 25.86
CA GLY A 11 -1.33 -20.50 24.62
C GLY A 11 -0.13 -19.90 23.88
N TRP A 12 -0.30 -19.55 22.61
CA TRP A 12 0.79 -19.00 21.80
C TRP A 12 1.27 -17.63 22.28
N THR A 13 0.46 -16.85 23.02
CA THR A 13 0.89 -15.53 23.51
C THR A 13 1.95 -15.64 24.60
N LYS A 14 2.16 -16.84 25.18
CA LYS A 14 3.19 -17.12 26.19
C LYS A 14 4.62 -16.90 25.68
N VAL A 15 4.85 -17.08 24.38
CA VAL A 15 6.19 -16.88 23.75
C VAL A 15 6.47 -15.42 23.44
N MET A 16 5.44 -14.56 23.43
CA MET A 16 5.57 -13.13 23.20
C MET A 16 5.98 -12.41 24.49
N PRO A 17 6.68 -11.26 24.42
CA PRO A 17 6.93 -10.44 25.60
C PRO A 17 5.62 -10.13 26.34
N ALA A 18 5.68 -10.12 27.67
CA ALA A 18 4.50 -9.85 28.50
C ALA A 18 3.78 -8.57 28.06
N LEU A 19 2.45 -8.62 27.96
CA LEU A 19 1.62 -7.48 27.55
C LEU A 19 1.97 -6.26 28.42
N ARG A 20 2.20 -5.11 27.77
CA ARG A 20 2.53 -3.86 28.46
C ARG A 20 1.31 -3.39 29.26
N LYS A 21 1.52 -2.79 30.43
CA LYS A 21 0.48 -2.09 31.22
C LYS A 21 -0.25 -1.10 30.31
N GLY A 22 -1.50 -1.40 29.93
CA GLY A 22 -2.34 -0.59 29.03
C GLY A 22 -3.03 -1.39 27.92
N ASP A 23 -2.50 -2.55 27.55
CA ASP A 23 -3.11 -3.49 26.58
C ASP A 23 -3.95 -4.58 27.25
N GLU A 24 -4.24 -4.43 28.54
CA GLU A 24 -5.04 -5.40 29.28
C GLU A 24 -6.52 -5.31 28.88
N ASP A 25 -7.10 -6.48 28.66
CA ASP A 25 -8.50 -6.59 28.31
C ASP A 25 -9.40 -6.05 29.42
N ARG A 26 -10.40 -5.27 29.02
CA ARG A 26 -11.35 -4.69 29.97
C ARG A 26 -12.15 -5.80 30.65
N ILE A 27 -11.91 -6.00 31.95
CA ILE A 27 -12.71 -6.89 32.79
C ILE A 27 -14.01 -6.16 33.14
N LEU A 28 -15.14 -6.80 32.82
CA LEU A 28 -16.46 -6.26 33.13
C LEU A 28 -16.99 -6.86 34.45
N PRO A 29 -17.78 -6.11 35.22
CA PRO A 29 -18.51 -6.65 36.37
C PRO A 29 -19.50 -7.74 35.97
N ALA A 30 -19.80 -8.64 36.91
CA ALA A 30 -20.88 -9.61 36.75
C ALA A 30 -22.23 -8.89 36.79
N VAL A 31 -23.04 -9.06 35.74
CA VAL A 31 -24.41 -8.54 35.63
C VAL A 31 -25.30 -9.60 35.00
N ASN A 32 -26.55 -9.68 35.43
CA ASN A 32 -27.57 -10.57 34.89
C ASN A 32 -28.54 -9.82 33.98
N LYS A 33 -29.23 -10.58 33.13
CA LYS A 33 -30.29 -10.03 32.28
C LYS A 33 -31.44 -9.55 33.18
N GLY A 34 -31.72 -8.25 33.15
CA GLY A 34 -32.79 -7.62 33.92
C GLY A 34 -32.30 -6.78 35.10
N ASP A 35 -31.00 -6.79 35.39
CA ASP A 35 -30.42 -5.94 36.44
C ASP A 35 -30.60 -4.46 36.08
N ALA A 36 -31.09 -3.67 37.05
CA ALA A 36 -31.19 -2.23 36.93
C ALA A 36 -29.82 -1.60 37.24
N LEU A 37 -29.39 -0.65 36.40
CA LEU A 37 -28.15 0.11 36.59
C LEU A 37 -28.48 1.57 36.89
N THR A 38 -27.81 2.14 37.88
CA THR A 38 -27.91 3.57 38.20
C THR A 38 -26.97 4.36 37.31
N LEU A 39 -27.52 5.34 36.59
CA LEU A 39 -26.71 6.27 35.81
C LEU A 39 -25.94 7.19 36.76
N VAL A 40 -24.62 7.12 36.71
CA VAL A 40 -23.73 7.99 37.51
C VAL A 40 -23.37 9.26 36.74
N GLU A 41 -22.95 9.10 35.47
CA GLU A 41 -22.44 10.20 34.65
C GLU A 41 -22.71 9.95 33.17
N LEU A 42 -22.89 11.03 32.39
CA LEU A 42 -22.87 11.03 30.93
C LEU A 42 -21.73 11.92 30.44
N THR A 43 -20.85 11.38 29.59
CA THR A 43 -19.73 12.13 29.00
C THR A 43 -19.92 12.18 27.47
N PRO A 44 -20.55 13.22 26.92
CA PRO A 44 -20.63 13.42 25.47
C PRO A 44 -19.23 13.64 24.88
N ALA A 45 -18.93 12.98 23.76
CA ALA A 45 -17.67 13.16 23.04
C ALA A 45 -17.95 13.42 21.56
N GLN A 46 -17.37 14.50 21.04
CA GLN A 46 -17.40 14.80 19.60
C GLN A 46 -16.21 14.11 18.92
N HIS A 47 -16.48 13.46 17.79
CA HIS A 47 -15.46 12.83 16.96
C HIS A 47 -15.51 13.40 15.54
N PHE A 48 -14.35 13.46 14.90
CA PHE A 48 -14.22 13.81 13.49
C PHE A 48 -13.79 12.59 12.68
N THR A 49 -14.27 12.52 11.44
CA THR A 49 -13.75 11.58 10.45
C THR A 49 -12.29 11.89 10.17
N LYS A 50 -11.47 10.84 10.13
CA LYS A 50 -10.05 10.96 9.81
C LYS A 50 -9.85 10.61 8.34
N PRO A 51 -8.93 11.28 7.63
CA PRO A 51 -8.54 10.85 6.30
C PRO A 51 -7.89 9.45 6.36
N PRO A 52 -7.75 8.77 5.21
CA PRO A 52 -6.98 7.54 5.13
C PRO A 52 -5.60 7.71 5.76
N ALA A 53 -5.17 6.68 6.49
CA ALA A 53 -3.86 6.69 7.11
C ALA A 53 -2.78 6.72 6.03
N ARG A 54 -1.78 7.58 6.19
CA ARG A 54 -0.58 7.57 5.34
C ARG A 54 0.11 6.22 5.43
N PHE A 55 0.74 5.81 4.33
CA PHE A 55 1.54 4.60 4.31
C PHE A 55 2.72 4.70 5.29
N SER A 56 2.92 3.66 6.08
CA SER A 56 4.24 3.26 6.61
C SER A 56 4.88 2.26 5.65
N GLU A 57 6.17 1.95 5.84
CA GLU A 57 6.85 0.87 5.10
C GLU A 57 6.07 -0.43 5.17
N ALA A 58 5.67 -0.87 6.37
CA ALA A 58 4.92 -2.11 6.54
C ALA A 58 3.57 -2.11 5.80
N SER A 59 2.83 -0.99 5.83
CA SER A 59 1.56 -0.91 5.09
C SER A 59 1.76 -0.78 3.58
N LEU A 60 2.89 -0.19 3.13
CA LEU A 60 3.21 -0.10 1.71
C LEU A 60 3.61 -1.46 1.16
N VAL A 61 4.46 -2.21 1.87
CA VAL A 61 4.75 -3.63 1.54
C VAL A 61 3.47 -4.43 1.45
N LYS A 62 2.57 -4.28 2.43
CA LYS A 62 1.28 -4.98 2.44
C LYS A 62 0.40 -4.59 1.25
N GLU A 63 0.42 -3.33 0.82
CA GLU A 63 -0.36 -2.88 -0.33
C GLU A 63 0.23 -3.38 -1.65
N LEU A 64 1.56 -3.41 -1.79
CA LEU A 64 2.27 -4.00 -2.92
C LEU A 64 1.93 -5.49 -3.06
N GLU A 65 2.05 -6.24 -1.96
CA GLU A 65 1.69 -7.66 -1.91
C GLU A 65 0.22 -7.90 -2.27
N LYS A 66 -0.69 -7.11 -1.70
CA LYS A 66 -2.13 -7.20 -1.98
C LYS A 66 -2.45 -6.96 -3.46
N ARG A 67 -1.70 -6.10 -4.14
CA ARG A 67 -1.88 -5.79 -5.56
C ARG A 67 -1.11 -6.73 -6.49
N GLY A 68 -0.32 -7.66 -5.95
CA GLY A 68 0.52 -8.54 -6.76
C GLY A 68 1.69 -7.81 -7.45
N ILE A 69 2.05 -6.63 -6.98
CA ILE A 69 3.13 -5.80 -7.56
C ILE A 69 4.39 -6.02 -6.73
N GLY A 70 5.44 -6.51 -7.38
CA GLY A 70 6.68 -6.90 -6.72
C GLY A 70 6.61 -8.30 -6.08
N ARG A 71 7.71 -8.66 -5.44
CA ARG A 71 7.97 -9.99 -4.85
C ARG A 71 8.76 -9.81 -3.54
N PRO A 72 8.85 -10.84 -2.67
CA PRO A 72 9.65 -10.77 -1.45
C PRO A 72 11.09 -10.30 -1.66
N SER A 73 11.67 -10.60 -2.82
CA SER A 73 13.01 -10.15 -3.24
C SER A 73 13.08 -8.68 -3.66
N THR A 74 11.97 -8.04 -4.02
CA THR A 74 11.95 -6.68 -4.60
C THR A 74 11.30 -5.63 -3.70
N TYR A 75 10.53 -5.99 -2.67
CA TYR A 75 9.89 -4.99 -1.80
C TYR A 75 10.86 -3.99 -1.18
N ALA A 76 11.99 -4.49 -0.64
CA ALA A 76 12.99 -3.63 -0.02
C ALA A 76 13.66 -2.68 -1.04
N SER A 77 13.98 -3.19 -2.24
CA SER A 77 14.60 -2.38 -3.28
C SER A 77 13.65 -1.36 -3.87
N ILE A 78 12.38 -1.70 -4.08
CA ILE A 78 11.34 -0.74 -4.52
C ILE A 78 11.25 0.42 -3.53
N ILE A 79 11.11 0.11 -2.24
CA ILE A 79 10.94 1.11 -1.18
C ILE A 79 12.17 2.02 -1.02
N SER A 80 13.39 1.47 -1.11
CA SER A 80 14.61 2.29 -1.08
C SER A 80 14.68 3.19 -2.31
N THR A 81 14.46 2.62 -3.49
CA THR A 81 14.66 3.33 -4.76
C THR A 81 13.75 4.55 -4.91
N ILE A 82 12.47 4.44 -4.53
CA ILE A 82 11.54 5.57 -4.62
C ILE A 82 11.86 6.71 -3.64
N GLN A 83 12.54 6.39 -2.53
CA GLN A 83 13.04 7.38 -1.57
C GLN A 83 14.35 8.00 -2.07
N ASP A 84 15.31 7.18 -2.50
CA ASP A 84 16.63 7.61 -2.97
C ASP A 84 16.53 8.49 -4.22
N ARG A 85 15.53 8.25 -5.08
CA ARG A 85 15.24 9.09 -6.25
C ARG A 85 14.48 10.38 -5.92
N GLY A 86 14.08 10.58 -4.67
CA GLY A 86 13.40 11.80 -4.21
C GLY A 86 11.95 11.94 -4.68
N TYR A 87 11.26 10.83 -4.99
CA TYR A 87 9.83 10.86 -5.32
C TYR A 87 8.95 10.88 -4.08
N VAL A 88 9.42 10.23 -3.01
CA VAL A 88 8.76 10.21 -1.71
C VAL A 88 9.78 10.40 -0.62
N ARG A 89 9.33 10.86 0.54
CA ARG A 89 10.13 10.90 1.76
C ARG A 89 9.39 10.26 2.93
N VAL A 90 10.17 9.75 3.88
CA VAL A 90 9.62 9.24 5.14
C VAL A 90 9.86 10.26 6.24
N GLU A 91 8.78 10.69 6.88
CA GLU A 91 8.81 11.55 8.06
C GLU A 91 7.91 10.93 9.13
N ASN A 92 8.39 10.85 10.38
CA ASN A 92 7.64 10.24 11.48
C ASN A 92 7.11 8.83 11.14
N ARG A 93 7.92 8.03 10.41
CA ARG A 93 7.59 6.67 9.94
C ARG A 93 6.37 6.61 9.02
N ARG A 94 6.10 7.68 8.28
CA ARG A 94 5.01 7.80 7.30
C ARG A 94 5.52 8.42 6.00
N PHE A 95 5.02 7.94 4.86
CA PHE A 95 5.35 8.44 3.54
C PHE A 95 4.62 9.75 3.22
N TYR A 96 5.35 10.64 2.57
CA TYR A 96 4.87 11.86 1.95
C TYR A 96 5.37 11.87 0.50
N ALA A 97 4.48 12.15 -0.44
CA ALA A 97 4.86 12.40 -1.82
C ALA A 97 5.62 13.73 -1.89
N GLU A 98 6.70 13.75 -2.65
CA GLU A 98 7.40 14.98 -3.01
C GLU A 98 6.74 15.60 -4.24
N LYS A 99 6.89 16.91 -4.41
CA LYS A 99 6.37 17.61 -5.61
C LYS A 99 6.89 16.99 -6.92
N MET A 100 8.16 16.59 -6.92
CA MET A 100 8.76 15.91 -8.07
C MET A 100 8.12 14.53 -8.31
N GLY A 101 7.77 13.81 -7.24
CA GLY A 101 7.07 12.52 -7.34
C GLY A 101 5.68 12.67 -7.96
N GLU A 102 4.92 13.69 -7.54
CA GLU A 102 3.61 14.00 -8.12
C GLU A 102 3.74 14.36 -9.61
N ILE A 103 4.65 15.27 -9.96
CA ILE A 103 4.87 15.68 -11.36
C ILE A 103 5.23 14.48 -12.23
N VAL A 104 6.20 13.66 -11.81
CA VAL A 104 6.63 12.48 -12.57
C VAL A 104 5.48 11.46 -12.70
N THR A 105 4.72 11.23 -11.63
CA THR A 105 3.57 10.32 -11.66
C THR A 105 2.53 10.79 -12.68
N ASP A 106 2.14 12.07 -12.66
CA ASP A 106 1.17 12.61 -13.62
C ASP A 106 1.64 12.46 -15.07
N ARG A 107 2.93 12.74 -15.34
CA ARG A 107 3.47 12.61 -16.71
C ARG A 107 3.47 11.15 -17.19
N LEU A 108 3.80 10.22 -16.30
CA LEU A 108 3.81 8.80 -16.62
C LEU A 108 2.39 8.25 -16.78
N GLU A 109 1.42 8.66 -15.96
CA GLU A 109 0.02 8.22 -16.09
C GLU A 109 -0.61 8.69 -17.42
N GLU A 110 -0.24 9.87 -17.90
CA GLU A 110 -0.73 10.44 -19.15
C GLU A 110 -0.17 9.74 -20.41
N ASN A 111 1.11 9.37 -20.37
CA ASN A 111 1.84 8.91 -21.56
C ASN A 111 2.10 7.40 -21.57
N PHE A 112 2.22 6.80 -20.38
CA PHE A 112 2.56 5.40 -20.16
C PHE A 112 1.45 4.70 -19.36
N ARG A 113 0.20 4.89 -19.78
CA ARG A 113 -1.00 4.46 -19.04
C ARG A 113 -1.01 2.96 -18.73
N GLU A 114 -0.53 2.14 -19.66
CA GLU A 114 -0.48 0.68 -19.47
C GLU A 114 0.62 0.30 -18.48
N LEU A 115 1.81 0.89 -18.60
CA LEU A 115 2.92 0.67 -17.66
C LEU A 115 2.57 1.13 -16.25
N MET A 116 1.81 2.23 -16.10
CA MET A 116 1.35 2.74 -14.80
C MET A 116 0.11 2.02 -14.26
N ASN A 117 -0.47 1.09 -15.03
CA ASN A 117 -1.64 0.34 -14.59
C ASN A 117 -1.23 -0.75 -13.59
N TYR A 118 -1.92 -0.81 -12.44
CA TYR A 118 -1.63 -1.79 -11.40
C TYR A 118 -1.85 -3.24 -11.85
N ASP A 119 -2.93 -3.50 -12.60
CA ASP A 119 -3.27 -4.85 -13.07
C ASP A 119 -2.30 -5.30 -14.15
N PHE A 120 -1.87 -4.41 -15.05
CA PHE A 120 -0.82 -4.72 -16.02
C PHE A 120 0.50 -5.08 -15.35
N THR A 121 0.90 -4.29 -14.34
CA THR A 121 2.13 -4.54 -13.59
C THR A 121 2.08 -5.90 -12.86
N ALA A 122 0.94 -6.23 -12.24
CA ALA A 122 0.74 -7.53 -11.61
C ALA A 122 0.74 -8.68 -12.64
N GLN A 123 0.16 -8.44 -13.82
CA GLN A 123 0.14 -9.42 -14.90
C GLN A 123 1.54 -9.69 -15.46
N MET A 124 2.40 -8.67 -15.57
CA MET A 124 3.79 -8.84 -15.97
C MET A 124 4.53 -9.80 -15.04
N GLU A 125 4.32 -9.66 -13.74
CA GLU A 125 4.90 -10.56 -12.75
C GLU A 125 4.39 -12.01 -12.92
N ASN A 126 3.11 -12.20 -13.25
CA ASN A 126 2.57 -13.53 -13.59
C ASN A 126 3.21 -14.10 -14.86
N SER A 127 3.46 -13.27 -15.88
CA SER A 127 4.15 -13.69 -17.11
C SER A 127 5.58 -14.16 -16.81
N LEU A 128 6.28 -13.51 -15.87
CA LEU A 128 7.60 -13.96 -15.42
C LEU A 128 7.53 -15.31 -14.71
N ASP A 129 6.49 -15.54 -13.89
CA ASP A 129 6.27 -16.84 -13.24
C ASP A 129 5.97 -17.94 -14.28
N GLN A 130 5.19 -17.64 -15.32
CA GLN A 130 4.94 -18.57 -16.44
C GLN A 130 6.23 -18.94 -17.17
N VAL A 131 7.11 -17.97 -17.44
CA VAL A 131 8.44 -18.24 -18.02
C VAL A 131 9.26 -19.16 -17.12
N ALA A 132 9.29 -18.90 -15.80
CA ALA A 132 10.00 -19.74 -14.84
C ALA A 132 9.48 -21.19 -14.81
N ASN A 133 8.17 -21.37 -14.99
CA ASN A 133 7.51 -22.68 -15.03
C ASN A 133 7.49 -23.34 -16.42
N HIS A 134 8.17 -22.77 -17.42
CA HIS A 134 8.17 -23.24 -18.82
C HIS A 134 6.78 -23.23 -19.47
N GLU A 135 5.87 -22.38 -19.00
CA GLU A 135 4.53 -22.17 -19.54
C GLU A 135 4.48 -21.06 -20.60
N ALA A 136 5.53 -20.21 -20.66
CA ALA A 136 5.71 -19.16 -21.65
C ALA A 136 7.17 -19.08 -22.12
N GLU A 137 7.39 -18.60 -23.35
CA GLU A 137 8.74 -18.37 -23.90
C GLU A 137 9.18 -16.93 -23.59
N TRP A 138 10.40 -16.78 -23.05
CA TRP A 138 10.86 -15.51 -22.48
C TRP A 138 11.03 -14.41 -23.53
N LYS A 139 11.46 -14.73 -24.75
CA LYS A 139 11.59 -13.72 -25.81
C LYS A 139 10.23 -13.24 -26.27
N ALA A 140 9.25 -14.11 -26.42
CA ALA A 140 7.89 -13.73 -26.78
C ALA A 140 7.26 -12.80 -25.74
N VAL A 141 7.50 -13.04 -24.44
CA VAL A 141 7.05 -12.12 -23.37
C VAL A 141 7.75 -10.76 -23.49
N LEU A 142 9.05 -10.74 -23.75
CA LEU A 142 9.80 -9.49 -23.96
C LEU A 142 9.36 -8.75 -25.23
N ASP A 143 9.12 -9.46 -26.32
CA ASP A 143 8.68 -8.90 -27.60
C ASP A 143 7.31 -8.22 -27.44
N HIS A 144 6.38 -8.86 -26.72
CA HIS A 144 5.09 -8.26 -26.43
C HIS A 144 5.23 -7.00 -25.57
N PHE A 145 5.98 -7.08 -24.47
CA PHE A 145 6.24 -5.92 -23.61
C PHE A 145 6.85 -4.75 -24.40
N PHE A 146 7.86 -5.04 -25.23
CA PHE A 146 8.59 -4.00 -25.94
C PHE A 146 7.77 -3.39 -27.08
N SER A 147 6.89 -4.18 -27.72
CA SER A 147 5.94 -3.68 -28.71
C SER A 147 5.03 -2.60 -28.11
N ASP A 148 4.42 -2.88 -26.95
CA ASP A 148 3.49 -1.94 -26.33
C ASP A 148 4.21 -0.74 -25.71
N PHE A 149 5.41 -0.96 -25.15
CA PHE A 149 6.24 0.08 -24.58
C PHE A 149 6.77 1.06 -25.62
N THR A 150 7.30 0.57 -26.75
CA THR A 150 7.85 1.43 -27.81
C THR A 150 6.77 2.31 -28.43
N GLN A 151 5.56 1.80 -28.62
CA GLN A 151 4.44 2.61 -29.09
C GLN A 151 4.11 3.76 -28.13
N GLN A 152 4.14 3.52 -26.82
CA GLN A 152 3.93 4.56 -25.81
C GLN A 152 5.08 5.56 -25.79
N LEU A 153 6.32 5.09 -25.92
CA LEU A 153 7.52 5.92 -25.95
C LEU A 153 7.55 6.84 -27.16
N ASP A 154 7.33 6.31 -28.37
CA ASP A 154 7.31 7.08 -29.62
C ASP A 154 6.26 8.19 -29.60
N LYS A 155 5.15 7.97 -28.89
CA LYS A 155 4.13 8.99 -28.68
C LYS A 155 4.59 10.03 -27.65
N ALA A 156 5.15 9.58 -26.52
CA ALA A 156 5.60 10.44 -25.44
C ALA A 156 6.74 11.39 -25.87
N GLU A 157 7.55 11.02 -26.85
CA GLU A 157 8.63 11.84 -27.40
C GLU A 157 8.17 12.99 -28.31
N LYS A 158 6.91 12.97 -28.77
CA LYS A 158 6.37 14.02 -29.62
C LYS A 158 6.16 15.32 -28.86
N ASP A 159 5.86 16.38 -29.60
CA ASP A 159 5.44 17.63 -28.98
C ASP A 159 4.13 17.45 -28.17
N PRO A 160 3.95 18.17 -27.06
CA PRO A 160 2.73 18.08 -26.26
C PRO A 160 1.45 18.36 -27.03
N GLU A 161 1.53 19.18 -28.08
CA GLU A 161 0.42 19.51 -28.99
C GLU A 161 -0.02 18.30 -29.82
N GLU A 162 0.88 17.35 -30.06
CA GLU A 162 0.64 16.08 -30.75
C GLU A 162 0.32 14.93 -29.76
N GLY A 163 0.18 15.26 -28.48
CA GLY A 163 -0.10 14.30 -27.40
C GLY A 163 1.13 13.63 -26.82
N GLY A 164 2.32 14.22 -26.99
CA GLY A 164 3.53 13.82 -26.28
C GLY A 164 3.62 14.37 -24.86
N MET A 165 4.73 14.05 -24.17
CA MET A 165 4.86 14.32 -22.75
C MET A 165 4.98 15.82 -22.48
N ARG A 166 4.11 16.33 -21.60
CA ARG A 166 4.15 17.74 -21.21
C ARG A 166 5.49 18.08 -20.53
N PRO A 167 6.18 19.15 -20.92
CA PRO A 167 7.41 19.56 -20.26
C PRO A 167 7.14 19.96 -18.81
N ASN A 168 8.19 19.89 -18.00
CA ASN A 168 8.14 20.41 -16.63
C ASN A 168 8.46 21.91 -16.66
N GLN A 169 7.51 22.72 -17.11
CA GLN A 169 7.61 24.18 -17.05
C GLN A 169 6.97 24.63 -15.73
N MET A 170 7.76 25.32 -14.91
CA MET A 170 7.25 26.08 -13.75
C MET A 170 6.36 27.23 -14.22
#